data_AF-S2FGE1-F1
#
_entry.id   AF-S2FGE1-F1
#
_cell.length_a   1.000
_cell.length_b   1.000
_cell.length_c   1.000
_cell.angle_alpha   90.00
_cell.angle_beta   90.00
_cell.angle_gamma   90.00
#
_symmetry.space_group_name_H-M   'P 1'
#
loop_
_entity.id
_entity.type
_entity.pdbx_description
1 polymer ?
#
loop_
_entity_poly.entity_id
_entity_poly.type
_entity_poly.pdbx_seq_one_letter_code
_entity_poly.pdbx_strand_id
1 'polypeptide(L)'
;MKSNTLKHGFYPLALTLAMGLGSAQAASDMVVVGYGGAGQKAQDVAFFQPFAAVDQSKVIQSEYNGEMARIKVMVDTGNVDWDVVQIEGPDLMRGCEEGMYERLDWNRLGGSEELIPEAAQECGSAALVWSVAIAYDRDKLAQAPTSWADFWDVQKIPGKRGLRKRAVYNLEFALLADGVKTEDVYKVLGTPQGVDRAFAKLTELKPYIQWWEAGAQPPQWLTAGDVVMTSTYSGRIADAAQKGSHLGLVWPGSLYGMDYWAIIKGSRHVDQAKRFIAFANQPDAQVKYVEQIPYGPTNTQAAARLDDKLAQWVPTAPQNLKGALSMNVGFWVDHGEELEERFNAWASK
;
A
#
# COMPACT_ATOMS: atom_id res chain seq x y z
N MET A 1 -0.64 -76.42 68.84
CA MET A 1 0.80 -76.73 68.69
C MET A 1 1.39 -75.80 67.64
N LYS A 2 2.45 -75.05 68.02
CA LYS A 2 3.60 -74.46 67.28
C LYS A 2 3.47 -74.31 65.74
N SER A 3 3.85 -73.23 65.05
CA SER A 3 5.02 -72.32 65.13
C SER A 3 4.81 -71.21 64.09
N ASN A 4 4.85 -69.90 64.41
CA ASN A 4 5.99 -68.96 64.32
C ASN A 4 6.67 -68.81 62.93
N THR A 5 6.55 -67.63 62.28
CA THR A 5 7.61 -66.60 62.08
C THR A 5 7.36 -65.66 60.88
N LEU A 6 7.52 -64.35 61.12
CA LEU A 6 7.63 -63.27 60.13
C LEU A 6 8.93 -63.40 59.30
N LYS A 7 8.90 -62.96 58.03
CA LYS A 7 10.04 -62.31 57.37
C LYS A 7 9.59 -61.16 56.46
N HIS A 8 10.29 -60.05 56.59
CA HIS A 8 10.21 -58.84 55.79
C HIS A 8 10.89 -58.98 54.42
N GLY A 9 10.44 -58.19 53.44
CA GLY A 9 11.35 -57.35 52.67
C GLY A 9 11.45 -57.55 51.15
N PHE A 10 11.31 -56.40 50.47
CA PHE A 10 11.83 -56.00 49.14
C PHE A 10 10.92 -56.12 47.89
N TYR A 11 10.44 -54.94 47.49
CA TYR A 11 9.88 -54.56 46.20
C TYR A 11 10.95 -54.48 45.10
N PRO A 12 10.59 -54.67 43.81
CA PRO A 12 11.16 -53.90 42.72
C PRO A 12 10.24 -52.71 42.39
N LEU A 13 10.79 -51.51 42.54
CA LEU A 13 10.22 -50.25 42.09
C LEU A 13 10.32 -50.21 40.55
N ALA A 14 9.20 -50.27 39.84
CA ALA A 14 9.16 -50.05 38.41
C ALA A 14 9.29 -48.54 38.14
N LEU A 15 10.45 -48.10 37.66
CA LEU A 15 10.69 -46.72 37.23
C LEU A 15 10.12 -46.56 35.81
N THR A 16 8.86 -46.13 35.70
CA THR A 16 8.25 -45.81 34.41
C THR A 16 8.81 -44.48 33.93
N LEU A 17 9.73 -44.53 32.95
CA LEU A 17 10.26 -43.36 32.27
C LEU A 17 9.13 -42.75 31.41
N ALA A 18 8.39 -41.79 31.97
CA ALA A 18 7.44 -40.98 31.20
C ALA A 18 8.24 -40.05 30.29
N MET A 19 8.48 -40.48 29.04
CA MET A 19 8.90 -39.58 27.98
C MET A 19 7.75 -38.59 27.75
N GLY A 20 7.92 -37.38 28.29
CA GLY A 20 7.07 -36.25 27.94
C GLY A 20 7.21 -36.00 26.44
N LEU A 21 6.23 -36.46 25.67
CA LEU A 21 5.96 -35.95 24.34
C LEU A 21 5.56 -34.49 24.52
N GLY A 22 6.55 -33.60 24.52
CA GLY A 22 6.31 -32.19 24.28
C GLY A 22 5.70 -32.10 22.91
N SER A 23 4.39 -31.86 22.85
CA SER A 23 3.73 -31.42 21.63
C SER A 23 4.50 -30.18 21.17
N ALA A 24 5.30 -30.31 20.11
CA ALA A 24 5.78 -29.15 19.40
C ALA A 24 4.53 -28.43 18.90
N GLN A 25 4.09 -27.41 19.64
CA GLN A 25 3.08 -26.49 19.17
C GLN A 25 3.66 -25.91 17.88
N ALA A 26 3.13 -26.35 16.73
CA ALA A 26 3.48 -25.72 15.47
C ALA A 26 3.27 -24.21 15.67
N ALA A 27 4.31 -23.41 15.43
CA ALA A 27 4.15 -21.97 15.44
C ALA A 27 2.99 -21.61 14.50
N SER A 28 2.18 -20.63 14.87
CA SER A 28 1.17 -20.07 13.97
C SER A 28 1.82 -19.70 12.63
N ASP A 29 1.09 -19.74 11.53
CA ASP A 29 1.63 -19.31 10.24
C ASP A 29 1.72 -17.77 10.21
N MET A 30 2.73 -17.20 9.53
CA MET A 30 2.91 -15.74 9.43
C MET A 30 1.75 -15.10 8.66
N VAL A 31 1.20 -14.01 9.20
CA VAL A 31 0.10 -13.25 8.58
C VAL A 31 0.65 -12.00 7.89
N VAL A 32 0.44 -11.91 6.57
CA VAL A 32 0.73 -10.73 5.76
C VAL A 32 -0.58 -10.03 5.38
N VAL A 33 -0.61 -8.72 5.57
CA VAL A 33 -1.80 -7.88 5.40
C VAL A 33 -1.57 -6.88 4.28
N GLY A 34 -2.44 -6.88 3.28
CA GLY A 34 -2.41 -5.92 2.17
C GLY A 34 -3.77 -5.24 1.98
N TYR A 35 -3.91 -4.50 0.87
CA TYR A 35 -5.15 -3.78 0.53
C TYR A 35 -6.17 -4.60 -0.27
N GLY A 36 -5.93 -5.90 -0.44
CA GLY A 36 -6.80 -6.80 -1.18
C GLY A 36 -6.88 -6.55 -2.69
N GLY A 37 -7.89 -7.16 -3.31
CA GLY A 37 -8.22 -6.98 -4.72
C GLY A 37 -7.10 -7.39 -5.69
N ALA A 38 -7.02 -6.72 -6.85
CA ALA A 38 -6.04 -7.05 -7.88
C ALA A 38 -4.58 -6.85 -7.41
N GLY A 39 -4.33 -5.85 -6.56
CA GLY A 39 -3.00 -5.57 -6.03
C GLY A 39 -2.47 -6.71 -5.16
N GLN A 40 -3.29 -7.22 -4.25
CA GLN A 40 -2.90 -8.34 -3.39
C GLN A 40 -2.83 -9.67 -4.15
N LYS A 41 -3.70 -9.89 -5.13
CA LYS A 41 -3.56 -11.05 -6.05
C LYS A 41 -2.24 -11.04 -6.80
N ALA A 42 -1.78 -9.88 -7.25
CA ALA A 42 -0.47 -9.73 -7.87
C ALA A 42 0.67 -10.01 -6.87
N GLN A 43 0.55 -9.56 -5.62
CA GLN A 43 1.52 -9.87 -4.55
C GLN A 43 1.54 -11.36 -4.20
N ASP A 44 0.40 -12.05 -4.24
CA ASP A 44 0.34 -13.50 -4.00
C ASP A 44 1.15 -14.27 -5.04
N VAL A 45 0.96 -13.94 -6.32
CA VAL A 45 1.67 -14.57 -7.44
C VAL A 45 3.17 -14.24 -7.43
N ALA A 46 3.53 -12.98 -7.15
CA ALA A 46 4.91 -12.51 -7.27
C ALA A 46 5.75 -12.70 -6.01
N PHE A 47 5.12 -12.60 -4.83
CA PHE A 47 5.81 -12.57 -3.54
C PHE A 47 5.40 -13.73 -2.63
N PHE A 48 4.12 -13.87 -2.28
CA PHE A 48 3.73 -14.77 -1.20
C PHE A 48 3.87 -16.25 -1.55
N GLN A 49 3.36 -16.73 -2.69
CA GLN A 49 3.52 -18.13 -3.10
C GLN A 49 5.00 -18.48 -3.36
N PRO A 50 5.78 -17.68 -4.11
CA PRO A 50 7.19 -17.98 -4.34
C PRO A 50 8.02 -17.96 -3.05
N PHE A 51 7.78 -16.99 -2.16
CA PHE A 51 8.46 -16.94 -0.87
C PHE A 51 8.13 -18.17 -0.02
N ALA A 52 6.85 -18.52 0.12
CA ALA A 52 6.42 -19.70 0.87
C ALA A 52 7.10 -20.99 0.38
N ALA A 53 7.26 -21.12 -0.94
CA ALA A 53 7.96 -22.26 -1.54
C ALA A 53 9.46 -22.28 -1.21
N VAL A 54 10.14 -21.13 -1.27
CA VAL A 54 11.58 -21.00 -0.99
C VAL A 54 11.89 -21.13 0.51
N ASP A 55 11.07 -20.50 1.36
CA ASP A 55 11.21 -20.51 2.81
C ASP A 55 10.70 -21.81 3.45
N GLN A 56 9.98 -22.63 2.69
CA GLN A 56 9.30 -23.85 3.15
C GLN A 56 8.35 -23.58 4.33
N SER A 57 7.65 -22.45 4.26
CA SER A 57 6.72 -21.97 5.28
C SER A 57 5.38 -21.58 4.65
N LYS A 58 4.38 -21.37 5.50
CA LYS A 58 3.09 -20.84 5.06
C LYS A 58 2.99 -19.34 5.33
N VAL A 59 2.25 -18.67 4.45
CA VAL A 59 1.88 -17.27 4.58
C VAL A 59 0.35 -17.19 4.52
N ILE A 60 -0.24 -16.66 5.58
CA ILE A 60 -1.67 -16.34 5.63
C ILE A 60 -1.85 -14.92 5.15
N GLN A 61 -2.84 -14.70 4.31
CA GLN A 61 -3.16 -13.38 3.78
C GLN A 61 -4.40 -12.80 4.45
N SER A 62 -4.34 -11.53 4.80
CA SER A 62 -5.47 -10.73 5.27
C SER A 62 -5.54 -9.42 4.49
N GLU A 63 -6.69 -8.74 4.58
CA GLU A 63 -6.94 -7.47 3.88
C GLU A 63 -7.38 -6.39 4.88
N TYR A 64 -7.10 -5.13 4.57
CA TYR A 64 -7.57 -3.94 5.29
C TYR A 64 -7.61 -2.71 4.36
N ASN A 65 -8.05 -1.55 4.85
CA ASN A 65 -8.11 -0.30 4.07
C ASN A 65 -7.18 0.81 4.60
N GLY A 66 -6.24 0.48 5.49
CA GLY A 66 -5.35 1.47 6.12
C GLY A 66 -5.74 1.86 7.55
N GLU A 67 -6.61 1.11 8.22
CA GLU A 67 -7.10 1.45 9.55
C GLU A 67 -6.00 1.31 10.63
N MET A 68 -5.25 2.37 10.89
CA MET A 68 -4.11 2.40 11.83
C MET A 68 -4.47 2.08 13.29
N ALA A 69 -5.70 2.40 13.70
CA ALA A 69 -6.20 2.11 15.04
C ALA A 69 -6.10 0.61 15.40
N ARG A 70 -6.33 -0.28 14.43
CA ARG A 70 -6.20 -1.73 14.67
C ARG A 70 -4.75 -2.12 14.97
N ILE A 71 -3.79 -1.56 14.22
CA ILE A 71 -2.36 -1.80 14.43
C ILE A 71 -1.95 -1.33 15.83
N LYS A 72 -2.37 -0.12 16.21
CA LYS A 72 -2.09 0.44 17.53
C LYS A 72 -2.61 -0.43 18.67
N VAL A 73 -3.84 -0.95 18.56
CA VAL A 73 -4.44 -1.84 19.57
C VAL A 73 -3.66 -3.14 19.72
N MET A 74 -3.20 -3.75 18.62
CA MET A 74 -2.38 -4.96 18.68
C MET A 74 -1.07 -4.72 19.43
N VAL A 75 -0.38 -3.62 19.13
CA VAL A 75 0.88 -3.25 19.78
C VAL A 75 0.67 -2.93 21.26
N ASP A 76 -0.34 -2.11 21.60
CA ASP A 76 -0.60 -1.69 22.98
C ASP A 76 -1.01 -2.86 23.90
N THR A 77 -1.75 -3.83 23.36
CA THR A 77 -2.21 -4.99 24.13
C THR A 77 -1.22 -6.16 24.13
N GLY A 78 -0.22 -6.13 23.25
CA GLY A 78 0.70 -7.25 23.01
C GLY A 78 0.06 -8.47 22.33
N ASN A 79 -1.21 -8.37 21.91
CA ASN A 79 -1.93 -9.43 21.20
C ASN A 79 -1.82 -9.22 19.69
N VAL A 80 -0.62 -9.44 19.16
CA VAL A 80 -0.30 -9.25 17.74
C VAL A 80 -0.70 -10.50 16.95
N ASP A 81 -1.68 -10.35 16.06
CA ASP A 81 -2.15 -11.41 15.14
C ASP A 81 -1.84 -11.11 13.67
N TRP A 82 -1.26 -9.94 13.38
CA TRP A 82 -0.71 -9.53 12.08
C TRP A 82 0.80 -9.37 12.19
N ASP A 83 1.56 -9.92 11.24
CA ASP A 83 3.02 -9.90 11.31
C ASP A 83 3.63 -8.84 10.39
N VAL A 84 3.23 -8.84 9.13
CA VAL A 84 3.72 -7.90 8.10
C VAL A 84 2.54 -7.17 7.50
N VAL A 85 2.65 -5.86 7.35
CA VAL A 85 1.62 -5.02 6.75
C VAL A 85 2.20 -4.19 5.62
N GLN A 86 1.46 -4.11 4.50
CA GLN A 86 1.67 -3.10 3.47
C GLN A 86 1.07 -1.77 3.95
N ILE A 87 1.85 -0.69 3.95
CA ILE A 87 1.43 0.60 4.51
C ILE A 87 1.89 1.80 3.68
N GLU A 88 1.03 2.82 3.52
CA GLU A 88 1.38 4.08 2.86
C GLU A 88 2.44 4.87 3.67
N GLY A 89 3.34 5.57 2.99
CA GLY A 89 4.47 6.30 3.63
C GLY A 89 4.14 7.18 4.85
N PRO A 90 3.09 8.04 4.85
CA PRO A 90 2.75 8.86 6.02
C PRO A 90 2.39 8.02 7.25
N ASP A 91 1.67 6.92 7.05
CA ASP A 91 1.27 6.05 8.15
C ASP A 91 2.44 5.18 8.63
N LEU A 92 3.37 4.80 7.74
CA LEU A 92 4.65 4.20 8.13
C LEU A 92 5.44 5.13 9.06
N MET A 93 5.61 6.39 8.64
CA MET A 93 6.45 7.35 9.37
C MET A 93 5.86 7.61 10.76
N ARG A 94 4.57 7.93 10.84
CA ARG A 94 3.85 8.10 12.12
C ARG A 94 3.98 6.84 13.00
N GLY A 95 3.74 5.66 12.42
CA GLY A 95 3.81 4.42 13.19
C GLY A 95 5.22 4.01 13.62
N CYS A 96 6.25 4.41 12.88
CA CYS A 96 7.63 4.23 13.29
C CYS A 96 7.98 5.10 14.50
N GLU A 97 7.55 6.36 14.50
CA GLU A 97 7.71 7.30 15.62
C GLU A 97 6.95 6.85 16.88
N GLU A 98 5.75 6.28 16.71
CA GLU A 98 4.93 5.72 17.79
C GLU A 98 5.40 4.32 18.26
N GLY A 99 6.43 3.74 17.63
CA GLY A 99 6.95 2.42 18.00
C GLY A 99 6.06 1.23 17.64
N MET A 100 5.16 1.41 16.66
CA MET A 100 4.26 0.35 16.17
C MET A 100 4.95 -0.71 15.31
N TYR A 101 6.17 -0.42 14.83
CA TYR A 101 6.90 -1.28 13.90
C TYR A 101 8.29 -1.66 14.41
N GLU A 102 8.78 -2.83 14.00
CA GLU A 102 10.18 -3.20 14.19
C GLU A 102 11.09 -2.37 13.30
N ARG A 103 12.25 -1.95 13.84
CA ARG A 103 13.30 -1.31 13.07
C ARG A 103 14.02 -2.33 12.20
N LEU A 104 14.32 -1.96 10.96
CA LEU A 104 14.97 -2.81 9.98
C LEU A 104 16.49 -2.63 10.02
N ASP A 105 17.20 -3.76 10.08
CA ASP A 105 18.65 -3.80 9.89
C ASP A 105 18.94 -4.14 8.43
N TRP A 106 19.22 -3.11 7.63
CA TRP A 106 19.40 -3.22 6.18
C TRP A 106 20.57 -4.12 5.77
N ASN A 107 21.62 -4.21 6.59
CA ASN A 107 22.73 -5.14 6.32
C ASN A 107 22.27 -6.60 6.36
N ARG A 108 21.24 -6.90 7.17
CA ARG A 108 20.64 -8.24 7.26
C ARG A 108 19.53 -8.49 6.26
N LEU A 109 19.11 -7.46 5.52
CA LEU A 109 18.10 -7.54 4.45
C LEU A 109 18.71 -7.56 3.04
N GLY A 110 20.05 -7.61 2.93
CA GLY A 110 20.76 -7.64 1.66
C GLY A 110 21.17 -6.26 1.13
N GLY A 111 21.06 -5.22 1.96
CA GLY A 111 21.44 -3.85 1.60
C GLY A 111 20.29 -3.04 1.00
N SER A 112 20.58 -1.78 0.68
CA SER A 112 19.64 -0.82 0.09
C SER A 112 20.18 -0.16 -1.18
N GLU A 113 21.36 -0.56 -1.63
CA GLU A 113 22.10 0.07 -2.73
C GLU A 113 21.39 -0.07 -4.07
N GLU A 114 20.62 -1.15 -4.25
CA GLU A 114 19.83 -1.40 -5.45
C GLU A 114 18.43 -0.79 -5.39
N LEU A 115 18.04 -0.19 -4.26
CA LEU A 115 16.72 0.40 -4.09
C LEU A 115 16.74 1.89 -4.46
N ILE A 116 15.62 2.38 -4.98
CA ILE A 116 15.43 3.82 -5.25
C ILE A 116 15.52 4.64 -3.95
N PRO A 117 15.80 5.95 -4.02
CA PRO A 117 15.78 6.82 -2.85
C PRO A 117 14.47 6.69 -2.08
N GLU A 118 14.55 6.78 -0.75
CA GLU A 118 13.42 6.64 0.18
C GLU A 118 12.77 5.25 0.24
N ALA A 119 13.17 4.28 -0.61
CA ALA A 119 12.64 2.92 -0.51
C ALA A 119 13.11 2.19 0.75
N ALA A 120 14.28 2.58 1.29
CA ALA A 120 14.81 2.04 2.53
C ALA A 120 14.56 2.99 3.70
N GLN A 121 13.57 2.68 4.54
CA GLN A 121 13.21 3.45 5.73
C GLN A 121 13.65 2.73 7.02
N GLU A 122 13.61 3.44 8.16
CA GLU A 122 13.98 2.87 9.45
C GLU A 122 13.09 1.70 9.88
N CYS A 123 11.77 1.82 9.64
CA CYS A 123 10.78 0.80 10.02
C CYS A 123 10.10 0.10 8.83
N GLY A 124 10.55 0.32 7.60
CA GLY A 124 9.85 -0.19 6.42
C GLY A 124 10.71 -0.29 5.17
N SER A 125 10.36 -1.23 4.30
CA SER A 125 10.97 -1.45 2.99
C SER A 125 9.94 -1.24 1.91
N ALA A 126 10.17 -0.32 0.96
CA ALA A 126 9.18 0.00 -0.05
C ALA A 126 8.90 -1.22 -0.94
N ALA A 127 7.63 -1.62 -0.97
CA ALA A 127 7.10 -2.73 -1.73
C ALA A 127 6.87 -2.35 -3.20
N LEU A 128 6.38 -1.12 -3.42
CA LEU A 128 6.00 -0.60 -4.72
C LEU A 128 5.90 0.93 -4.70
N VAL A 129 5.97 1.53 -5.89
CA VAL A 129 5.59 2.91 -6.14
C VAL A 129 4.24 2.93 -6.84
N TRP A 130 3.22 3.49 -6.20
CA TRP A 130 1.91 3.70 -6.81
C TRP A 130 1.79 5.12 -7.33
N SER A 131 0.81 5.35 -8.20
CA SER A 131 0.40 6.70 -8.55
C SER A 131 -1.11 6.80 -8.63
N VAL A 132 -1.66 7.90 -8.12
CA VAL A 132 -3.02 8.35 -8.34
C VAL A 132 -3.01 9.36 -9.48
N ALA A 133 -3.73 9.05 -10.54
CA ALA A 133 -3.78 9.81 -11.78
C ALA A 133 -5.23 10.00 -12.26
N ILE A 134 -5.43 10.86 -13.25
CA ILE A 134 -6.73 10.94 -13.94
C ILE A 134 -6.87 9.72 -14.84
N ALA A 135 -8.05 9.11 -14.79
CA ALA A 135 -8.47 8.08 -15.72
C ALA A 135 -9.78 8.45 -16.41
N TYR A 136 -9.94 7.96 -17.64
CA TYR A 136 -11.12 8.18 -18.47
C TYR A 136 -11.36 6.97 -19.38
N ASP A 137 -12.54 6.90 -19.99
CA ASP A 137 -12.87 5.93 -21.04
C ASP A 137 -12.63 6.57 -22.42
N ARG A 138 -11.72 5.99 -23.22
CA ARG A 138 -11.33 6.53 -24.54
C ARG A 138 -12.48 6.50 -25.54
N ASP A 139 -13.45 5.62 -25.37
CA ASP A 139 -14.57 5.48 -26.30
C ASP A 139 -15.70 6.48 -25.98
N LYS A 140 -15.69 7.08 -24.78
CA LYS A 140 -16.77 7.97 -24.30
C LYS A 140 -16.42 9.45 -24.36
N LEU A 141 -15.15 9.80 -24.52
CA LEU A 141 -14.70 11.18 -24.65
C LEU A 141 -14.21 11.47 -26.06
N ALA A 142 -14.75 12.53 -26.68
CA ALA A 142 -14.31 12.97 -28.01
C ALA A 142 -12.84 13.42 -28.04
N GLN A 143 -12.34 13.94 -26.92
CA GLN A 143 -10.94 14.34 -26.74
C GLN A 143 -10.46 13.86 -25.37
N ALA A 144 -9.23 13.35 -25.32
CA ALA A 144 -8.60 12.96 -24.08
C ALA A 144 -8.34 14.19 -23.18
N PRO A 145 -8.65 14.13 -21.88
CA PRO A 145 -8.17 15.14 -20.94
C PRO A 145 -6.64 15.08 -20.87
N THR A 146 -6.01 16.22 -20.59
CA THR A 146 -4.55 16.36 -20.55
C THR A 146 -4.02 16.89 -19.23
N SER A 147 -4.91 17.35 -18.35
CA SER A 147 -4.52 18.02 -17.10
C SER A 147 -5.65 17.98 -16.06
N TRP A 148 -5.32 18.32 -14.81
CA TRP A 148 -6.31 18.57 -13.76
C TRP A 148 -7.21 19.77 -14.05
N ALA A 149 -6.76 20.74 -14.86
CA ALA A 149 -7.63 21.81 -15.34
C ALA A 149 -8.76 21.27 -16.24
N ASP A 150 -8.46 20.33 -17.16
CA ASP A 150 -9.50 19.66 -17.96
C ASP A 150 -10.44 18.82 -17.07
N PHE A 151 -9.90 18.19 -16.01
CA PHE A 151 -10.72 17.45 -15.05
C PHE A 151 -11.76 18.35 -14.36
N TRP A 152 -11.39 19.59 -14.02
CA TRP A 152 -12.28 20.58 -13.41
C TRP A 152 -13.22 21.28 -14.40
N ASP A 153 -12.91 21.27 -15.70
CA ASP A 153 -13.72 21.96 -16.71
C ASP A 153 -14.97 21.13 -17.10
N VAL A 154 -16.01 21.27 -16.27
CA VAL A 154 -17.32 20.62 -16.47
C VAL A 154 -18.09 21.18 -17.67
N GLN A 155 -17.73 22.35 -18.17
CA GLN A 155 -18.35 22.95 -19.35
C GLN A 155 -17.79 22.34 -20.64
N LYS A 156 -16.45 22.20 -20.70
CA LYS A 156 -15.75 21.56 -21.81
C LYS A 156 -15.95 20.04 -21.83
N ILE A 157 -15.93 19.39 -20.67
CA ILE A 157 -16.12 17.94 -20.54
C ILE A 157 -17.28 17.69 -19.54
N PRO A 158 -18.54 17.67 -19.98
CA PRO A 158 -19.68 17.48 -19.08
C PRO A 158 -19.73 16.08 -18.46
N GLY A 159 -20.09 16.00 -17.17
CA GLY A 159 -20.34 14.72 -16.47
C GLY A 159 -19.84 14.68 -15.03
N LYS A 160 -20.10 13.57 -14.33
CA LYS A 160 -19.59 13.38 -12.96
C LYS A 160 -18.10 13.06 -12.93
N ARG A 161 -17.43 13.40 -11.83
CA ARG A 161 -16.03 13.12 -11.54
C ARG A 161 -15.92 12.15 -10.36
N GLY A 162 -15.10 11.11 -10.49
CA GLY A 162 -14.75 10.26 -9.36
C GLY A 162 -13.54 10.80 -8.60
N LEU A 163 -13.61 10.91 -7.27
CA LEU A 163 -12.45 11.26 -6.43
C LEU A 163 -12.40 10.35 -5.18
N ARG A 164 -11.21 10.09 -4.62
CA ARG A 164 -11.07 9.36 -3.36
C ARG A 164 -11.69 10.20 -2.26
N LYS A 165 -12.42 9.62 -1.32
CA LYS A 165 -12.98 10.35 -0.18
C LYS A 165 -11.93 10.63 0.91
N ARG A 166 -10.90 11.41 0.58
CA ARG A 166 -9.80 11.80 1.49
C ARG A 166 -9.27 13.19 1.15
N ALA A 167 -8.70 13.89 2.12
CA ALA A 167 -7.99 15.15 1.88
C ALA A 167 -6.74 14.91 1.03
N VAL A 168 -5.96 13.89 1.39
CA VAL A 168 -4.78 13.49 0.62
C VAL A 168 -5.16 13.19 -0.82
N TYR A 169 -4.31 13.64 -1.74
CA TYR A 169 -4.51 13.67 -3.19
C TYR A 169 -5.40 14.82 -3.66
N ASN A 170 -6.58 14.98 -3.07
CA ASN A 170 -7.57 15.93 -3.57
C ASN A 170 -7.14 17.39 -3.41
N LEU A 171 -6.45 17.73 -2.30
CA LEU A 171 -5.93 19.09 -2.11
C LEU A 171 -4.83 19.42 -3.11
N GLU A 172 -3.94 18.46 -3.40
CA GLU A 172 -2.92 18.62 -4.43
C GLU A 172 -3.53 18.80 -5.82
N PHE A 173 -4.47 17.93 -6.20
CA PHE A 173 -5.14 17.97 -7.50
C PHE A 173 -5.93 19.26 -7.71
N ALA A 174 -6.56 19.77 -6.66
CA ALA A 174 -7.26 21.05 -6.71
C ALA A 174 -6.28 22.19 -7.00
N LEU A 175 -5.11 22.24 -6.36
CA LEU A 175 -4.11 23.27 -6.66
C LEU A 175 -3.52 23.14 -8.07
N LEU A 176 -3.30 21.91 -8.55
CA LEU A 176 -2.87 21.67 -9.92
C LEU A 176 -3.94 22.13 -10.94
N ALA A 177 -5.22 21.89 -10.65
CA ALA A 177 -6.34 22.40 -11.44
C ALA A 177 -6.44 23.93 -11.40
N ASP A 178 -5.98 24.55 -10.31
CA ASP A 178 -5.91 26.00 -10.13
C ASP A 178 -4.61 26.64 -10.66
N GLY A 179 -3.81 25.89 -11.43
CA GLY A 179 -2.62 26.38 -12.13
C GLY A 179 -1.38 26.54 -11.25
N VAL A 180 -1.39 26.00 -10.03
CA VAL A 180 -0.15 25.87 -9.23
C VAL A 180 0.77 24.87 -9.93
N LYS A 181 2.05 25.24 -10.08
CA LYS A 181 3.05 24.35 -10.66
C LYS A 181 3.30 23.16 -9.74
N THR A 182 3.59 21.99 -10.31
CA THR A 182 3.83 20.75 -9.57
C THR A 182 4.85 20.94 -8.44
N GLU A 183 5.97 21.60 -8.71
CA GLU A 183 7.04 21.85 -7.73
C GLU A 183 6.64 22.79 -6.57
N ASP A 184 5.59 23.59 -6.73
CA ASP A 184 5.13 24.56 -5.74
C ASP A 184 3.93 24.06 -4.91
N VAL A 185 3.35 22.89 -5.23
CA VAL A 185 2.10 22.41 -4.60
C VAL A 185 2.20 22.36 -3.07
N TYR A 186 3.22 21.69 -2.53
CA TYR A 186 3.38 21.60 -1.07
C TYR A 186 3.83 22.90 -0.41
N LYS A 187 4.54 23.76 -1.14
CA LYS A 187 4.87 25.12 -0.66
C LYS A 187 3.59 25.95 -0.48
N VAL A 188 2.63 25.81 -1.39
CA VAL A 188 1.33 26.48 -1.28
C VAL A 188 0.50 25.82 -0.18
N LEU A 189 0.36 24.49 -0.17
CA LEU A 189 -0.40 23.76 0.86
C LEU A 189 0.12 23.98 2.28
N GLY A 190 1.42 24.26 2.45
CA GLY A 190 2.02 24.59 3.75
C GLY A 190 1.57 25.93 4.35
N THR A 191 0.61 26.64 3.75
CA THR A 191 0.08 27.92 4.26
C THR A 191 -1.44 27.84 4.44
N PRO A 192 -2.02 28.50 5.46
CA PRO A 192 -3.48 28.55 5.64
C PRO A 192 -4.21 29.05 4.38
N GLN A 193 -3.66 30.05 3.70
CA GLN A 193 -4.22 30.61 2.47
C GLN A 193 -4.18 29.62 1.31
N GLY A 194 -3.13 28.80 1.21
CA GLY A 194 -3.04 27.76 0.19
C GLY A 194 -4.01 26.61 0.44
N VAL A 195 -4.22 26.22 1.71
CA VAL A 195 -5.27 25.27 2.08
C VAL A 195 -6.64 25.83 1.70
N ASP A 196 -6.94 27.08 2.05
CA ASP A 196 -8.20 27.74 1.69
C ASP A 196 -8.42 27.80 0.18
N ARG A 197 -7.36 28.09 -0.58
CA ARG A 197 -7.37 28.06 -2.05
C ARG A 197 -7.72 26.67 -2.60
N ALA A 198 -7.12 25.60 -2.06
CA ALA A 198 -7.43 24.23 -2.48
C ALA A 198 -8.90 23.86 -2.21
N PHE A 199 -9.42 24.20 -1.03
CA PHE A 199 -10.82 23.94 -0.67
C PHE A 199 -11.81 24.77 -1.50
N ALA A 200 -11.48 26.03 -1.81
CA ALA A 200 -12.27 26.85 -2.72
C ALA A 200 -12.37 26.17 -4.10
N LYS A 201 -11.24 25.69 -4.61
CA LYS A 201 -11.21 24.99 -5.89
C LYS A 201 -11.97 23.65 -5.88
N LEU A 202 -11.87 22.87 -4.80
CA LEU A 202 -12.71 21.66 -4.62
C LEU A 202 -14.20 21.99 -4.58
N THR A 203 -14.57 23.13 -4.00
CA THR A 203 -15.98 23.57 -3.89
C THR A 203 -16.60 23.83 -5.26
N GLU A 204 -15.83 24.35 -6.23
CA GLU A 204 -16.30 24.52 -7.62
C GLU A 204 -16.74 23.20 -8.26
N LEU A 205 -15.99 22.11 -8.00
CA LEU A 205 -16.26 20.79 -8.58
C LEU A 205 -17.28 19.98 -7.78
N LYS A 206 -17.48 20.30 -6.49
CA LYS A 206 -18.27 19.53 -5.53
C LYS A 206 -19.60 18.98 -6.03
N PRO A 207 -20.45 19.74 -6.78
CA PRO A 207 -21.73 19.23 -7.28
C PRO A 207 -21.61 18.04 -8.24
N TYR A 208 -20.41 17.82 -8.80
CA TYR A 208 -20.14 16.79 -9.80
C TYR A 208 -19.37 15.59 -9.24
N ILE A 209 -18.99 15.62 -7.96
CA ILE A 209 -18.11 14.59 -7.38
C ILE A 209 -18.92 13.35 -6.96
N GLN A 210 -18.39 12.18 -7.30
CA GLN A 210 -18.75 10.89 -6.74
C GLN A 210 -17.55 10.32 -5.98
N TRP A 211 -17.76 9.99 -4.71
CA TRP A 211 -16.69 9.59 -3.80
C TRP A 211 -16.45 8.08 -3.80
N TRP A 212 -15.27 7.64 -4.21
CA TRP A 212 -14.84 6.25 -4.01
C TRP A 212 -14.09 6.10 -2.69
N GLU A 213 -14.28 4.94 -2.07
CA GLU A 213 -13.63 4.53 -0.82
C GLU A 213 -12.78 3.27 -1.06
N ALA A 214 -13.13 2.46 -2.07
CA ALA A 214 -12.39 1.28 -2.49
C ALA A 214 -11.83 1.42 -3.91
N GLY A 215 -10.56 1.05 -4.10
CA GLY A 215 -9.86 1.21 -5.39
C GLY A 215 -10.41 0.37 -6.56
N ALA A 216 -11.40 -0.50 -6.33
CA ALA A 216 -12.09 -1.24 -7.39
C ALA A 216 -13.23 -0.43 -8.05
N GLN A 217 -13.75 0.59 -7.37
CA GLN A 217 -14.91 1.37 -7.85
C GLN A 217 -14.61 2.24 -9.08
N PRO A 218 -13.47 2.96 -9.18
CA PRO A 218 -13.22 3.86 -10.31
C PRO A 218 -13.28 3.22 -11.71
N PRO A 219 -12.61 2.07 -11.99
CA PRO A 219 -12.71 1.45 -13.32
C PRO A 219 -14.13 0.96 -13.64
N GLN A 220 -14.90 0.53 -12.62
CA GLN A 220 -16.29 0.11 -12.79
C GLN A 220 -17.16 1.30 -13.20
N TRP A 221 -17.01 2.45 -12.53
CA TRP A 221 -17.78 3.65 -12.83
C TRP A 221 -17.46 4.25 -14.20
N LEU A 222 -16.19 4.24 -14.61
CA LEU A 222 -15.81 4.66 -15.97
C LEU A 222 -16.46 3.76 -17.02
N THR A 223 -16.38 2.44 -16.84
CA THR A 223 -16.97 1.46 -17.76
C THR A 223 -18.50 1.57 -17.81
N ALA A 224 -19.15 1.80 -16.66
CA ALA A 224 -20.59 2.01 -16.59
C ALA A 224 -21.03 3.38 -17.16
N GLY A 225 -20.13 4.38 -17.16
CA GLY A 225 -20.45 5.77 -17.53
C GLY A 225 -21.05 6.57 -16.37
N ASP A 226 -20.96 6.08 -15.13
CA ASP A 226 -21.41 6.79 -13.93
C ASP A 226 -20.58 8.08 -13.70
N VAL A 227 -19.31 8.06 -14.12
CA VAL A 227 -18.40 9.21 -14.14
C VAL A 227 -17.70 9.28 -15.50
N VAL A 228 -17.39 10.49 -15.97
CA VAL A 228 -16.65 10.69 -17.23
C VAL A 228 -15.14 10.67 -17.04
N MET A 229 -14.70 11.04 -15.84
CA MET A 229 -13.30 11.00 -15.42
C MET A 229 -13.24 10.66 -13.93
N THR A 230 -12.15 10.06 -13.48
CA THR A 230 -11.93 9.79 -12.05
C THR A 230 -10.45 9.91 -11.70
N SER A 231 -10.12 10.39 -10.50
CA SER A 231 -8.82 10.05 -9.92
C SER A 231 -8.84 8.58 -9.51
N THR A 232 -7.74 7.87 -9.74
CA THR A 232 -7.65 6.45 -9.39
C THR A 232 -6.20 5.97 -9.38
N TYR A 233 -5.96 4.85 -8.72
CA TYR A 233 -4.67 4.17 -8.77
C TYR A 233 -4.39 3.66 -10.19
N SER A 234 -3.27 4.12 -10.77
CA SER A 234 -2.79 3.79 -12.11
C SER A 234 -2.83 2.29 -12.44
N GLY A 235 -2.33 1.44 -11.52
CA GLY A 235 -2.32 -0.01 -11.69
C GLY A 235 -3.70 -0.64 -11.90
N ARG A 236 -4.78 -0.04 -11.38
CA ARG A 236 -6.16 -0.52 -11.58
C ARG A 236 -6.65 -0.32 -13.00
N ILE A 237 -6.23 0.78 -13.63
CA ILE A 237 -6.57 1.09 -15.02
C ILE A 237 -5.70 0.27 -15.97
N ALA A 238 -4.42 0.11 -15.64
CA ALA A 238 -3.52 -0.74 -16.42
C ALA A 238 -4.00 -2.20 -16.46
N ASP A 239 -4.40 -2.79 -15.31
CA ASP A 239 -4.99 -4.13 -15.25
C ASP A 239 -6.27 -4.23 -16.10
N ALA A 240 -7.17 -3.24 -16.02
CA ALA A 240 -8.39 -3.21 -16.82
C ALA A 240 -8.08 -3.13 -18.32
N ALA A 241 -7.12 -2.27 -18.73
CA ALA A 241 -6.73 -2.10 -20.12
C ALA A 241 -6.07 -3.35 -20.70
N GLN A 242 -5.24 -4.06 -19.91
CA GLN A 242 -4.66 -5.33 -20.30
C GLN A 242 -5.71 -6.44 -20.49
N LYS A 243 -6.86 -6.33 -19.82
CA LYS A 243 -8.03 -7.21 -20.00
C LYS A 243 -8.97 -6.76 -21.13
N GLY A 244 -8.56 -5.77 -21.91
CA GLY A 244 -9.28 -5.30 -23.10
C GLY A 244 -10.22 -4.12 -22.87
N SER A 245 -10.20 -3.48 -21.69
CA SER A 245 -10.92 -2.22 -21.53
C SER A 245 -10.26 -1.10 -22.33
N HIS A 246 -11.04 -0.09 -22.70
CA HIS A 246 -10.56 1.08 -23.43
C HIS A 246 -10.23 2.25 -22.48
N LEU A 247 -9.94 1.94 -21.22
CA LEU A 247 -9.61 2.96 -20.22
C LEU A 247 -8.19 3.52 -20.46
N GLY A 248 -8.05 4.83 -20.25
CA GLY A 248 -6.80 5.57 -20.40
C GLY A 248 -6.40 6.30 -19.12
N LEU A 249 -5.11 6.62 -19.01
CA LEU A 249 -4.53 7.43 -17.94
C LEU A 249 -4.00 8.76 -18.49
N VAL A 250 -3.95 9.76 -17.61
CA VAL A 250 -3.23 11.02 -17.82
C VAL A 250 -2.15 11.14 -16.74
N TRP A 251 -0.88 11.08 -17.15
CA TRP A 251 0.28 11.10 -16.25
C TRP A 251 0.69 12.49 -15.75
N PRO A 252 0.67 13.57 -16.56
CA PRO A 252 1.02 14.89 -16.07
C PRO A 252 0.16 15.31 -14.87
N GLY A 253 0.81 15.70 -13.77
CA GLY A 253 0.14 16.04 -12.51
C GLY A 253 -0.32 14.84 -11.68
N SER A 254 -0.01 13.61 -12.08
CA SER A 254 -0.27 12.44 -11.23
C SER A 254 0.52 12.54 -9.92
N LEU A 255 -0.08 12.14 -8.81
CA LEU A 255 0.61 12.08 -7.52
C LEU A 255 1.13 10.65 -7.31
N TYR A 256 2.38 10.49 -6.93
CA TYR A 256 2.97 9.18 -6.65
C TYR A 256 3.51 9.10 -5.23
N GLY A 257 3.52 7.89 -4.71
CA GLY A 257 4.00 7.58 -3.37
C GLY A 257 4.45 6.14 -3.29
N MET A 258 5.01 5.77 -2.15
CA MET A 258 5.46 4.40 -1.88
C MET A 258 4.57 3.76 -0.83
N ASP A 259 4.29 2.48 -1.04
CA ASP A 259 3.85 1.59 0.03
C ASP A 259 5.03 0.77 0.51
N TYR A 260 5.03 0.46 1.80
CA TYR A 260 6.11 -0.22 2.48
C TYR A 260 5.62 -1.51 3.13
N TRP A 261 6.48 -2.52 3.14
CA TRP A 261 6.37 -3.62 4.08
C TRP A 261 6.91 -3.18 5.43
N ALA A 262 6.08 -3.24 6.47
CA ALA A 262 6.45 -2.99 7.85
C ALA A 262 6.15 -4.23 8.70
N ILE A 263 7.03 -4.53 9.65
CA ILE A 263 6.86 -5.65 10.59
C ILE A 263 6.24 -5.08 11.86
N ILE A 264 5.08 -5.59 12.28
CA ILE A 264 4.38 -5.08 13.48
C ILE A 264 5.18 -5.43 14.73
N LYS A 265 5.36 -4.44 15.61
CA LYS A 265 6.07 -4.58 16.88
C LYS A 265 5.43 -5.70 17.70
N GLY A 266 6.23 -6.65 18.18
CA GLY A 266 5.74 -7.78 18.97
C GLY A 266 5.27 -8.99 18.14
N SER A 267 5.41 -8.96 16.81
CA SER A 267 5.26 -10.14 15.96
C SER A 267 6.14 -11.31 16.45
N ARG A 268 5.61 -12.54 16.37
CA ARG A 268 6.37 -13.77 16.65
C ARG A 268 7.14 -14.29 15.43
N HIS A 269 6.96 -13.65 14.28
CA HIS A 269 7.47 -14.09 12.98
C HIS A 269 8.55 -13.15 12.40
N VAL A 270 9.18 -12.30 13.23
CA VAL A 270 10.14 -11.26 12.80
C VAL A 270 11.23 -11.78 11.84
N ASP A 271 11.83 -12.94 12.14
CA ASP A 271 12.89 -13.48 11.28
C ASP A 271 12.37 -13.97 9.92
N GLN A 272 11.17 -14.56 9.89
CA GLN A 272 10.50 -14.95 8.64
C GLN A 272 10.09 -13.72 7.85
N ALA A 273 9.54 -12.70 8.51
CA ALA A 273 9.15 -11.43 7.92
C ALA A 273 10.36 -10.70 7.29
N LYS A 274 11.53 -10.72 7.93
CA LYS A 274 12.77 -10.16 7.36
C LYS A 274 13.21 -10.91 6.10
N ARG A 275 13.14 -12.25 6.10
CA ARG A 275 13.43 -13.04 4.89
C ARG A 275 12.42 -12.77 3.77
N PHE A 276 11.14 -12.58 4.12
CA PHE A 276 10.10 -12.16 3.17
C PHE A 276 10.41 -10.81 2.54
N ILE A 277 10.76 -9.79 3.35
CA ILE A 277 11.14 -8.46 2.83
C ILE A 277 12.37 -8.55 1.92
N ALA A 278 13.40 -9.28 2.33
CA ALA A 278 14.60 -9.48 1.51
C ALA A 278 14.26 -10.18 0.17
N PHE A 279 13.37 -11.17 0.18
CA PHE A 279 12.87 -11.82 -1.03
C PHE A 279 12.09 -10.85 -1.92
N ALA A 280 11.17 -10.07 -1.36
CA ALA A 280 10.34 -9.12 -2.09
C ALA A 280 11.15 -7.96 -2.72
N ASN A 281 12.33 -7.66 -2.18
CA ASN A 281 13.26 -6.67 -2.73
C ASN A 281 14.07 -7.18 -3.93
N GLN A 282 14.02 -8.49 -4.24
CA GLN A 282 14.80 -9.05 -5.34
C GLN A 282 14.30 -8.56 -6.71
N PRO A 283 15.21 -8.34 -7.68
CA PRO A 283 14.82 -7.87 -9.01
C PRO A 283 13.79 -8.77 -9.70
N ASP A 284 13.97 -10.10 -9.64
CA ASP A 284 13.06 -11.06 -10.28
C ASP A 284 11.66 -11.02 -9.65
N ALA A 285 11.58 -10.93 -8.32
CA ALA A 285 10.32 -10.84 -7.60
C ALA A 285 9.55 -9.57 -8.01
N GLN A 286 10.25 -8.43 -8.08
CA GLN A 286 9.61 -7.18 -8.48
C GLN A 286 9.23 -7.14 -9.96
N VAL A 287 10.07 -7.62 -10.88
CA VAL A 287 9.67 -7.77 -12.30
C VAL A 287 8.39 -8.59 -12.40
N LYS A 288 8.33 -9.71 -11.66
CA LYS A 288 7.14 -10.56 -11.65
C LYS A 288 5.91 -9.83 -11.13
N TYR A 289 6.07 -8.98 -10.12
CA TYR A 289 4.98 -8.17 -9.59
C TYR A 289 4.46 -7.18 -10.63
N VAL A 290 5.35 -6.44 -11.29
CA VAL A 290 4.98 -5.45 -12.31
C VAL A 290 4.23 -6.10 -13.48
N GLU A 291 4.62 -7.32 -13.89
CA GLU A 291 3.90 -8.09 -14.93
C GLU A 291 2.44 -8.39 -14.55
N GLN A 292 2.14 -8.53 -13.26
CA GLN A 292 0.78 -8.82 -12.77
C GLN A 292 -0.04 -7.54 -12.55
N ILE A 293 0.59 -6.49 -12.02
CA ILE A 293 -0.03 -5.18 -11.85
C ILE A 293 1.03 -4.08 -12.06
N PRO A 294 0.86 -3.18 -13.06
CA PRO A 294 1.90 -2.21 -13.43
C PRO A 294 2.12 -1.06 -12.43
N TYR A 295 2.56 -1.37 -11.22
CA TYR A 295 3.12 -0.40 -10.29
C TYR A 295 4.63 -0.27 -10.47
N GLY A 296 5.23 0.77 -9.90
CA GLY A 296 6.65 1.04 -9.99
C GLY A 296 7.45 0.06 -9.14
N PRO A 297 8.43 -0.67 -9.71
CA PRO A 297 9.40 -1.39 -8.90
C PRO A 297 10.26 -0.40 -8.13
N THR A 298 10.64 -0.78 -6.90
CA THR A 298 11.54 -0.03 -6.03
C THR A 298 13.00 -0.48 -6.20
N ASN A 299 13.23 -1.67 -6.76
CA ASN A 299 14.54 -2.15 -7.16
C ASN A 299 14.92 -1.60 -8.55
N THR A 300 16.06 -0.93 -8.65
CA THR A 300 16.57 -0.29 -9.86
C THR A 300 16.91 -1.28 -10.97
N GLN A 301 17.37 -2.48 -10.63
CA GLN A 301 17.61 -3.55 -11.60
C GLN A 301 16.31 -4.13 -12.15
N ALA A 302 15.25 -4.21 -11.33
CA ALA A 302 13.93 -4.59 -11.82
C ALA A 302 13.40 -3.55 -12.83
N ALA A 303 13.53 -2.25 -12.50
CA ALA A 303 13.11 -1.16 -13.38
C ALA A 303 13.81 -1.22 -14.75
N ALA A 304 15.11 -1.53 -14.77
CA ALA A 304 15.89 -1.64 -16.01
C ALA A 304 15.52 -2.85 -16.90
N ARG A 305 14.77 -3.83 -16.36
CA ARG A 305 14.39 -5.07 -17.05
C ARG A 305 12.96 -5.04 -17.62
N LEU A 306 12.19 -3.98 -17.34
CA LEU A 306 10.83 -3.87 -17.83
C LEU A 306 10.82 -3.62 -19.35
N ASP A 307 9.95 -4.33 -20.07
CA ASP A 307 9.71 -4.03 -21.48
C ASP A 307 8.92 -2.73 -21.66
N ASP A 308 9.03 -2.11 -22.85
CA ASP A 308 8.37 -0.83 -23.16
C ASP A 308 6.84 -0.88 -23.06
N LYS A 309 6.25 -2.03 -23.39
CA LYS A 309 4.79 -2.21 -23.37
C LYS A 309 4.26 -2.19 -21.94
N LEU A 310 5.03 -2.71 -20.99
CA LEU A 310 4.72 -2.66 -19.57
C LEU A 310 5.09 -1.30 -18.97
N ALA A 311 6.30 -0.79 -19.29
CA ALA A 311 6.82 0.46 -18.76
C ALA A 311 5.91 1.68 -19.03
N GLN A 312 5.16 1.71 -20.14
CA GLN A 312 4.21 2.79 -20.41
C GLN A 312 3.11 2.93 -19.33
N TRP A 313 2.83 1.87 -18.57
CA TRP A 313 1.83 1.85 -17.50
C TRP A 313 2.43 2.09 -16.10
N VAL A 314 3.76 2.11 -15.99
CA VAL A 314 4.46 2.09 -14.72
C VAL A 314 4.74 3.51 -14.24
N PRO A 315 4.35 3.89 -13.00
CA PRO A 315 4.57 5.24 -12.47
C PRO A 315 6.01 5.73 -12.49
N THR A 316 6.97 4.83 -12.21
CA THR A 316 8.39 5.15 -12.11
C THR A 316 9.10 5.21 -13.47
N ALA A 317 8.40 4.93 -14.57
CA ALA A 317 8.99 5.06 -15.89
C ALA A 317 9.30 6.55 -16.18
N PRO A 318 10.45 6.90 -16.78
CA PRO A 318 10.87 8.29 -16.95
C PRO A 318 9.84 9.20 -17.64
N GLN A 319 9.12 8.66 -18.63
CA GLN A 319 8.07 9.38 -19.34
C GLN A 319 6.84 9.69 -18.47
N ASN A 320 6.55 8.85 -17.47
CA ASN A 320 5.39 8.97 -16.59
C ASN A 320 5.71 9.83 -15.37
N LEU A 321 6.97 9.84 -14.91
CA LEU A 321 7.45 10.75 -13.87
C LEU A 321 7.49 12.21 -14.32
N LYS A 322 7.50 12.48 -15.63
CA LYS A 322 7.57 13.85 -16.15
C LYS A 322 6.32 14.65 -15.77
N GLY A 323 6.50 15.58 -14.82
CA GLY A 323 5.42 16.42 -14.30
C GLY A 323 4.55 15.74 -13.24
N ALA A 324 4.94 14.55 -12.76
CA ALA A 324 4.32 13.91 -11.62
C ALA A 324 4.75 14.58 -10.31
N LEU A 325 3.88 14.53 -9.30
CA LEU A 325 4.10 15.07 -7.97
C LEU A 325 4.48 13.94 -7.01
N SER A 326 5.66 14.02 -6.39
CA SER A 326 5.99 13.14 -5.27
C SER A 326 5.14 13.53 -4.07
N MET A 327 4.48 12.57 -3.44
CA MET A 327 3.78 12.80 -2.18
C MET A 327 4.77 13.28 -1.12
N ASN A 328 4.48 14.40 -0.46
CA ASN A 328 5.28 14.87 0.67
C ASN A 328 4.82 14.18 1.96
N VAL A 329 5.54 13.12 2.33
CA VAL A 329 5.24 12.30 3.52
C VAL A 329 5.27 13.13 4.80
N GLY A 330 6.28 14.00 4.96
CA GLY A 330 6.42 14.88 6.13
C GLY A 330 5.23 15.82 6.31
N PHE A 331 4.83 16.50 5.24
CA PHE A 331 3.66 17.37 5.24
C PHE A 331 2.39 16.64 5.69
N TRP A 332 2.15 15.42 5.19
CA TRP A 332 0.96 14.65 5.54
C TRP A 332 1.01 14.03 6.94
N VAL A 333 2.19 13.85 7.53
CA VAL A 333 2.30 13.52 8.94
C VAL A 333 1.98 14.73 9.81
N ASP A 334 2.56 15.89 9.49
CA ASP A 334 2.41 17.11 10.29
C ASP A 334 0.99 17.71 10.22
N HIS A 335 0.34 17.65 9.05
CA HIS A 335 -0.93 18.33 8.77
C HIS A 335 -2.08 17.39 8.39
N GLY A 336 -1.83 16.09 8.22
CA GLY A 336 -2.83 15.20 7.62
C GLY A 336 -4.10 15.04 8.44
N GLU A 337 -3.99 14.96 9.78
CA GLU A 337 -5.16 14.80 10.66
C GLU A 337 -6.11 16.00 10.58
N GLU A 338 -5.58 17.23 10.74
CA GLU A 338 -6.38 18.46 10.67
C GLU A 338 -7.01 18.66 9.28
N LEU A 339 -6.28 18.30 8.21
CA LEU A 339 -6.77 18.44 6.83
C LEU A 339 -7.84 17.40 6.51
N GLU A 340 -7.70 16.17 6.99
CA GLU A 340 -8.72 15.11 6.85
C GLU A 340 -9.98 15.45 7.64
N GLU A 341 -9.87 15.98 8.86
CA GLU A 341 -11.03 16.44 9.63
C GLU A 341 -11.77 17.56 8.88
N ARG A 342 -11.03 18.58 8.42
CA ARG A 342 -11.60 19.68 7.63
C ARG A 342 -12.23 19.15 6.34
N PHE A 343 -11.59 18.21 5.65
CA PHE A 343 -12.11 17.61 4.43
C PHE A 343 -13.42 16.86 4.70
N ASN A 344 -13.49 16.03 5.73
CA ASN A 344 -14.70 15.29 6.08
C ASN A 344 -15.86 16.23 6.46
N ALA A 345 -15.57 17.30 7.21
CA ALA A 345 -16.55 18.34 7.54
C ALA A 345 -17.01 19.14 6.30
N TRP A 346 -16.13 19.34 5.32
CA TRP A 346 -16.46 20.00 4.06
C TRP A 346 -17.25 19.07 3.13
N ALA A 347 -16.85 17.80 2.98
CA ALA A 347 -17.41 16.84 2.05
C ALA A 347 -18.82 16.35 2.43
N SER A 348 -19.17 16.41 3.72
CA SER A 348 -20.49 16.01 4.24
C SER A 348 -21.58 17.07 4.09
N LYS A 349 -21.22 18.32 3.78
CA LYS A 349 -22.15 19.43 3.53
C LYS A 349 -22.66 19.45 2.10
#